data_AF-A0A7C5RLG4-F1
#
_entry.id   AF-A0A7C5RLG4-F1
#
_cell.length_a   1.000
_cell.length_b   1.000
_cell.length_c   1.000
_cell.angle_alpha   90.00
_cell.angle_beta   90.00
_cell.angle_gamma   90.00
#
_symmetry.space_group_name_H-M   'P 1'
#
loop_
_entity.id
_entity.type
_entity.pdbx_description
1 polymer ?
#
loop_
_entity_poly.entity_id
_entity_poly.type
_entity_poly.pdbx_seq_one_letter_code
_entity_poly.pdbx_strand_id
1 'polypeptide(L)'
;MAAINIALAGVGNCASALVQGIHYYSRIENCQESIGLRNLFLGGFHPRDIKIVAAFDIDSRKVGKDLSEAIFAPPNNAPKILNPPPSGVIVQKAPVLDGVGEYTRNVIQISDSTEVDVAEVLKKAVRKLW
;
A
#
# COMPACT_ATOMS: atom_id res chain seq x y z
N MET A 1 -15.08 -16.16 3.26
CA MET A 1 -15.52 -14.84 3.75
C MET A 1 -15.18 -13.80 2.69
N ALA A 2 -15.92 -12.69 2.60
CA ALA A 2 -15.63 -11.63 1.64
C ALA A 2 -14.29 -10.94 1.98
N ALA A 3 -13.46 -10.67 0.98
CA ALA A 3 -12.22 -9.91 1.16
C ALA A 3 -12.50 -8.40 1.14
N ILE A 4 -11.70 -7.63 1.88
CA ILE A 4 -11.70 -6.16 1.80
C ILE A 4 -10.60 -5.75 0.81
N ASN A 5 -11.01 -5.41 -0.40
CA ASN A 5 -10.10 -4.91 -1.41
C ASN A 5 -9.80 -3.43 -1.17
N ILE A 6 -8.53 -3.09 -0.99
CA ILE A 6 -8.06 -1.72 -0.81
C ILE A 6 -7.07 -1.33 -1.91
N ALA A 7 -7.02 -0.05 -2.22
CA ALA A 7 -5.98 0.55 -3.04
C ALA A 7 -5.22 1.59 -2.23
N LEU A 8 -3.92 1.75 -2.49
CA LEU A 8 -3.08 2.75 -1.83
C LEU A 8 -2.84 3.93 -2.76
N ALA A 9 -3.17 5.14 -2.32
CA ALA A 9 -2.81 6.39 -2.97
C ALA A 9 -1.68 7.06 -2.18
N GLY A 10 -0.46 6.99 -2.72
CA GLY A 10 0.76 7.38 -2.02
C GLY A 10 1.34 6.21 -1.22
N VAL A 11 2.50 5.71 -1.63
CA VAL A 11 3.22 4.60 -0.98
C VAL A 11 4.23 5.18 0.00
N GLY A 12 3.76 5.98 0.95
CA GLY A 12 4.56 6.64 1.99
C GLY A 12 4.82 5.77 3.24
N ASN A 13 5.29 6.39 4.32
CA ASN A 13 5.50 5.71 5.61
C ASN A 13 4.23 5.05 6.16
N CYS A 14 3.08 5.70 6.04
CA CYS A 14 1.80 5.12 6.47
C CYS A 14 1.45 3.86 5.68
N ALA A 15 1.67 3.87 4.36
CA ALA A 15 1.49 2.68 3.53
C ALA A 15 2.46 1.55 3.92
N SER A 16 3.72 1.91 4.22
CA SER A 16 4.72 0.96 4.71
C SER A 16 4.31 0.30 6.02
N ALA A 17 3.88 1.09 7.01
CA ALA A 17 3.38 0.57 8.28
C ALA A 17 2.11 -0.29 8.10
N LEU A 18 1.18 0.12 7.22
CA LEU A 18 -0.04 -0.63 6.94
C LEU A 18 0.25 -1.98 6.31
N VAL A 19 1.07 -2.04 5.26
CA VAL A 19 1.42 -3.29 4.56
C VAL A 19 2.11 -4.25 5.53
N GLN A 20 3.10 -3.76 6.29
CA GLN A 20 3.77 -4.58 7.31
C GLN A 20 2.79 -5.04 8.39
N GLY A 21 1.91 -4.15 8.87
CA GLY A 21 0.89 -4.45 9.88
C GLY A 21 -0.09 -5.53 9.43
N ILE A 22 -0.60 -5.46 8.21
CA ILE A 22 -1.48 -6.49 7.63
C ILE A 22 -0.80 -7.86 7.72
N HIS A 23 0.45 -7.97 7.28
CA HIS A 23 1.19 -9.23 7.35
C HIS A 23 1.50 -9.68 8.78
N TYR A 24 1.84 -8.75 9.67
CA TYR A 24 2.16 -9.04 11.06
C TYR A 24 0.93 -9.61 11.79
N TYR A 25 -0.18 -8.88 11.76
CA TYR A 25 -1.42 -9.28 12.43
C TYR A 25 -2.13 -10.42 11.71
N SER A 26 -1.84 -10.70 10.43
CA SER A 26 -2.51 -11.78 9.69
C SER A 26 -2.37 -13.15 10.33
N ARG A 27 -1.35 -13.37 11.16
CA ARG A 27 -1.02 -14.65 11.81
C ARG A 27 -1.49 -14.75 13.26
N ILE A 28 -1.99 -13.65 13.83
CA ILE A 28 -2.45 -13.59 15.22
C ILE A 28 -3.88 -14.07 15.29
N GLU A 29 -4.19 -14.94 16.25
CA GLU A 29 -5.55 -15.42 16.55
C GLU A 29 -6.01 -14.95 17.94
N ASN A 30 -5.05 -14.64 18.83
CA ASN A 30 -5.31 -14.22 20.20
C ASN A 30 -5.43 -12.69 20.28
N CYS A 31 -6.60 -12.18 20.68
CA CYS A 31 -6.83 -10.75 20.83
C CYS A 31 -5.89 -10.06 21.84
N GLN A 32 -5.29 -10.79 22.79
CA GLN A 32 -4.32 -10.21 23.72
C GLN A 32 -2.97 -9.89 23.06
N GLU A 33 -2.69 -10.49 21.91
CA GLU A 33 -1.45 -10.30 21.14
C GLU A 33 -1.60 -9.20 20.07
N SER A 34 -2.81 -8.67 19.85
CA SER A 34 -3.09 -7.64 18.84
C SER A 34 -2.81 -6.22 19.36
N ILE A 35 -1.60 -5.97 19.85
CA ILE A 35 -1.18 -4.68 20.42
C ILE A 35 -1.40 -3.54 19.42
N GLY A 36 -2.04 -2.45 19.83
CA GLY A 36 -2.31 -1.31 18.95
C GLY A 36 -3.55 -1.44 18.06
N LEU A 37 -4.13 -2.64 17.94
CA LEU A 37 -5.47 -2.80 17.38
C LEU A 37 -6.50 -2.77 18.51
N ARG A 38 -7.48 -1.86 18.43
CA ARG A 38 -8.57 -1.83 19.41
C ARG A 38 -9.42 -3.10 19.36
N ASN A 39 -9.63 -3.64 18.16
CA ASN A 39 -10.32 -4.90 17.94
C ASN A 39 -9.55 -5.71 16.87
N LEU A 40 -9.23 -6.97 17.15
CA LEU A 40 -8.64 -7.87 16.16
C LEU A 40 -9.66 -8.26 15.07
N PHE A 41 -10.93 -8.38 15.46
CA PHE A 41 -12.05 -8.58 14.54
C PHE A 41 -12.96 -7.36 14.56
N LEU A 42 -13.19 -6.75 13.40
CA LEU A 42 -14.09 -5.62 13.25
C LEU A 42 -15.20 -5.97 12.26
N GLY A 43 -16.44 -6.06 12.73
CA GLY A 43 -17.57 -6.47 11.88
C GLY A 43 -17.40 -7.86 11.25
N GLY A 44 -16.68 -8.76 11.92
CA GLY A 44 -16.35 -10.10 11.42
C GLY A 44 -15.13 -10.17 10.49
N PHE A 45 -14.48 -9.05 10.18
CA PHE A 45 -13.26 -9.01 9.38
C PHE A 45 -12.01 -9.03 10.25
N HIS A 46 -11.06 -9.86 9.86
CA HIS A 46 -9.72 -9.96 10.41
C HIS A 46 -8.71 -9.22 9.51
N PRO A 47 -7.57 -8.71 10.01
CA PRO A 47 -6.52 -8.11 9.17
C PRO A 47 -6.09 -8.95 7.96
N ARG A 48 -6.18 -10.29 8.05
CA ARG A 48 -5.87 -11.21 6.92
C ARG A 48 -6.83 -11.11 5.73
N ASP A 49 -8.03 -10.57 5.97
CA ASP A 49 -9.07 -10.39 4.95
C ASP A 49 -8.83 -9.13 4.10
N ILE A 50 -7.91 -8.24 4.52
CA ILE A 50 -7.51 -7.08 3.75
C ILE A 50 -6.59 -7.52 2.61
N LYS A 51 -6.96 -7.16 1.38
CA LYS A 51 -6.19 -7.42 0.15
C LYS A 51 -5.89 -6.09 -0.53
N ILE A 52 -4.61 -5.80 -0.69
CA ILE A 52 -4.19 -4.65 -1.49
C ILE A 52 -4.24 -5.07 -2.95
N VAL A 53 -5.04 -4.39 -3.76
CA VAL A 53 -5.28 -4.75 -5.17
C VAL A 53 -4.69 -3.76 -6.17
N ALA A 54 -4.34 -2.56 -5.70
CA ALA A 54 -3.68 -1.53 -6.49
C ALA A 54 -2.87 -0.59 -5.59
N ALA A 55 -1.82 0.00 -6.14
CA ALA A 55 -1.04 1.02 -5.46
C ALA A 55 -0.59 2.07 -6.47
N PHE A 56 -0.56 3.32 -6.03
CA PHE A 56 -0.21 4.48 -6.84
C PHE A 56 0.80 5.35 -6.10
N ASP A 57 1.78 5.87 -6.83
CA ASP A 57 2.72 6.88 -6.34
C ASP A 57 3.16 7.74 -7.53
N ILE A 58 3.96 8.76 -7.28
CA ILE A 58 4.58 9.62 -8.30
C ILE A 58 6.10 9.52 -8.28
N ASP A 59 6.69 8.99 -7.21
CA ASP A 59 8.13 8.91 -7.03
C ASP A 59 8.74 7.78 -7.89
N SER A 60 9.75 8.11 -8.70
CA SER A 60 10.49 7.22 -9.60
C SER A 60 11.14 6.05 -8.87
N ARG A 61 11.44 6.19 -7.57
CA ARG A 61 12.01 5.11 -6.76
C ARG A 61 10.97 4.08 -6.35
N LYS A 62 9.68 4.37 -6.52
CA LYS A 62 8.54 3.52 -6.12
C LYS A 62 7.75 3.02 -7.33
N VAL A 63 7.46 3.91 -8.28
CA VAL A 63 6.74 3.58 -9.51
C VAL A 63 7.46 2.45 -10.26
N GLY A 64 6.69 1.45 -10.72
CA GLY A 64 7.19 0.29 -11.46
C GLY A 64 7.71 -0.85 -10.60
N LYS A 65 7.81 -0.68 -9.28
CA LYS A 65 8.24 -1.75 -8.35
C LYS A 65 7.06 -2.52 -7.79
N ASP A 66 7.31 -3.75 -7.33
CA ASP A 66 6.37 -4.45 -6.47
C ASP A 66 6.15 -3.66 -5.17
N LEU A 67 4.91 -3.64 -4.69
CA LEU A 67 4.56 -2.93 -3.46
C LEU A 67 5.39 -3.39 -2.26
N SER A 68 5.76 -4.67 -2.17
CA SER A 68 6.59 -5.21 -1.08
C SER A 68 7.98 -4.57 -1.01
N GLU A 69 8.49 -4.07 -2.15
CA GLU A 69 9.76 -3.36 -2.26
C GLU A 69 9.55 -1.85 -2.14
N ALA A 70 8.54 -1.31 -2.82
CA ALA A 70 8.27 0.12 -2.89
C ALA A 70 8.01 0.75 -1.51
N ILE A 71 7.42 0.01 -0.58
CA ILE A 71 7.18 0.49 0.81
C ILE A 71 8.47 0.80 1.58
N PHE A 72 9.61 0.25 1.16
CA PHE A 72 10.92 0.51 1.76
C PHE A 72 11.78 1.45 0.91
N ALA A 73 11.31 1.88 -0.26
CA ALA A 73 12.04 2.81 -1.09
C ALA A 73 12.09 4.21 -0.42
N PRO A 74 13.25 4.89 -0.44
CA PRO A 74 13.34 6.28 0.02
C PRO A 74 12.28 7.17 -0.66
N PRO A 75 11.75 8.20 0.04
CA PRO A 75 12.19 8.70 1.34
C PRO A 75 11.52 8.00 2.53
N ASN A 76 10.86 6.86 2.32
CA ASN A 76 10.28 6.12 3.44
C ASN A 76 11.37 5.70 4.42
N ASN A 77 11.07 5.86 5.71
CA ASN A 77 11.94 5.52 6.84
C ASN A 77 11.14 4.92 8.01
N ALA A 78 9.90 4.47 7.75
CA ALA A 78 9.12 3.72 8.73
C ALA A 78 9.93 2.52 9.26
N PRO A 79 9.88 2.23 10.57
CA PRO A 79 10.57 1.07 11.13
C PRO A 79 10.20 -0.22 10.38
N LYS A 80 11.23 -0.99 10.05
CA LYS A 80 11.06 -2.27 9.38
C LYS A 80 10.89 -3.37 10.44
N ILE A 81 9.68 -3.90 10.55
CA ILE A 81 9.33 -4.95 11.51
C ILE A 81 9.33 -6.35 10.88
N LEU A 82 9.10 -6.45 9.57
CA LEU A 82 9.15 -7.71 8.81
C LEU A 82 9.42 -7.46 7.32
N ASN A 83 9.70 -8.55 6.58
CA ASN A 83 9.72 -8.55 5.13
C ASN A 83 8.40 -9.14 4.61
N PRO A 84 7.52 -8.35 3.99
CA PRO A 84 6.35 -8.92 3.34
C PRO A 84 6.78 -9.72 2.10
N PRO A 85 6.08 -10.82 1.76
CA PRO A 85 6.31 -11.52 0.50
C PRO A 85 5.99 -10.61 -0.69
N PRO A 86 6.48 -10.92 -1.91
CA PRO A 86 6.05 -10.24 -3.13
C PRO A 86 4.53 -10.16 -3.22
N SER A 87 4.02 -8.96 -3.44
CA SER A 87 2.58 -8.69 -3.43
C SER A 87 1.93 -8.99 -4.78
N GLY A 88 2.69 -8.95 -5.87
CA GLY A 88 2.19 -8.95 -7.24
C GLY A 88 1.53 -7.62 -7.65
N VAL A 89 1.48 -6.64 -6.76
CA VAL A 89 0.91 -5.31 -7.01
C VAL A 89 2.03 -4.37 -7.41
N ILE A 90 2.07 -4.02 -8.69
CA ILE A 90 3.01 -3.02 -9.20
C ILE A 90 2.50 -1.61 -8.89
N VAL A 91 3.35 -0.78 -8.30
CA VAL A 91 3.04 0.63 -8.05
C VAL A 91 2.97 1.39 -9.37
N GLN A 92 1.81 1.97 -9.66
CA GLN A 92 1.56 2.69 -10.91
C GLN A 92 1.75 4.20 -10.73
N LYS A 93 2.18 4.89 -11.79
CA LYS A 93 2.27 6.35 -11.75
C LYS A 93 0.87 6.96 -11.84
N ALA A 94 0.43 7.63 -10.78
CA ALA A 94 -0.78 8.43 -10.81
C ALA A 94 -0.51 9.86 -11.34
N PRO A 95 -1.56 10.60 -11.73
CA PRO A 95 -1.46 12.03 -12.02
C PRO A 95 -0.82 12.81 -10.87
N VAL A 96 0.18 13.64 -11.19
CA VAL A 96 0.94 14.38 -10.15
C VAL A 96 0.08 15.43 -9.45
N LEU A 97 -0.66 16.23 -10.22
CA LEU A 97 -1.51 17.32 -9.74
C LEU A 97 -0.81 18.21 -8.70
N ASP A 98 -1.44 18.44 -7.55
CA ASP A 98 -0.94 19.20 -6.40
C ASP A 98 -0.27 18.30 -5.34
N GLY A 99 0.04 17.04 -5.66
CA GLY A 99 0.63 16.07 -4.74
C GLY A 99 2.07 16.37 -4.29
N VAL A 100 2.74 17.33 -4.93
CA VAL A 100 4.09 17.78 -4.55
C VAL A 100 4.03 19.16 -3.90
N GLY A 101 4.10 19.16 -2.57
CA GLY A 101 4.20 20.38 -1.78
C GLY A 101 5.59 21.02 -1.82
N GLU A 102 5.68 22.22 -1.25
CA GLU A 102 6.94 23.00 -1.18
C GLU A 102 8.08 22.21 -0.54
N TYR A 103 7.82 21.55 0.60
CA TYR A 103 8.82 20.79 1.34
C TYR A 103 9.19 19.45 0.71
N THR A 104 8.32 18.88 -0.12
CA THR A 104 8.55 17.58 -0.74
C THR A 104 9.17 17.69 -2.13
N ARG A 105 9.14 18.87 -2.76
CA ARG A 105 9.66 19.13 -4.11
C ARG A 105 11.12 18.72 -4.30
N ASN A 106 11.97 18.93 -3.30
CA ASN A 106 13.40 18.59 -3.37
C ASN A 106 13.70 17.16 -2.90
N VAL A 107 12.69 16.45 -2.37
CA VAL A 107 12.85 15.10 -1.82
C VAL A 107 12.29 14.06 -2.79
N ILE A 108 11.17 14.36 -3.43
CA ILE A 108 10.46 13.49 -4.36
C ILE A 108 11.08 13.59 -5.75
N GLN A 109 11.34 12.45 -6.36
CA GLN A 109 11.84 12.37 -7.73
C GLN A 109 10.66 11.95 -8.61
N ILE A 110 10.03 12.88 -9.33
CA ILE A 110 8.86 12.53 -10.14
C ILE A 110 9.29 11.53 -11.23
N SER A 111 8.57 10.41 -11.33
CA SER A 111 8.79 9.39 -12.35
C SER A 111 8.49 9.92 -13.75
N ASP A 112 9.26 9.53 -14.76
CA ASP A 112 9.00 9.85 -16.17
C ASP A 112 8.02 8.87 -16.85
N SER A 113 7.52 7.87 -16.12
CA SER A 113 6.51 6.94 -16.63
C SER A 113 5.24 7.67 -17.08
N THR A 114 4.43 7.02 -17.91
CA THR A 114 3.11 7.53 -18.29
C THR A 114 2.15 7.45 -17.11
N GLU A 115 1.38 8.51 -16.89
CA GLU A 115 0.31 8.52 -15.89
C GLU A 115 -0.80 7.56 -16.30
N VAL A 116 -1.30 6.78 -15.34
CA VAL A 116 -2.41 5.86 -15.59
C VAL A 116 -3.75 6.53 -15.36
N ASP A 117 -4.79 6.05 -16.04
CA ASP A 117 -6.17 6.32 -15.67
C ASP A 117 -6.51 5.55 -14.38
N VAL A 118 -6.50 6.25 -13.25
CA VAL A 118 -6.76 5.68 -11.92
C VAL A 118 -8.13 5.00 -11.86
N ALA A 119 -9.17 5.59 -12.49
CA ALA A 119 -10.51 5.03 -12.45
C ALA A 119 -10.58 3.69 -13.19
N GLU A 120 -9.94 3.60 -14.37
CA GLU A 120 -9.86 2.35 -15.13
C GLU A 120 -9.05 1.28 -14.41
N VAL A 121 -7.93 1.65 -13.77
CA VAL A 121 -7.14 0.71 -12.95
C VAL A 121 -7.98 0.16 -11.80
N LEU A 122 -8.69 1.02 -11.06
CA LEU A 122 -9.53 0.59 -9.94
C LEU A 122 -10.68 -0.34 -10.40
N LYS A 123 -11.36 -0.01 -11.51
CA LYS A 123 -12.40 -0.89 -12.09
C LYS A 123 -11.83 -2.27 -12.46
N LYS A 124 -10.65 -2.31 -13.08
CA LYS A 124 -9.98 -3.58 -13.47
C LYS A 124 -9.53 -4.39 -12.26
N ALA A 125 -9.03 -3.74 -11.21
CA ALA A 125 -8.59 -4.39 -9.98
C ALA A 125 -9.74 -5.12 -9.26
N VAL A 126 -10.96 -4.56 -9.30
CA VAL A 126 -12.16 -5.20 -8.75
C VAL A 126 -12.66 -6.34 -9.66
N ARG A 127 -12.57 -6.19 -10.98
CA ARG A 127 -13.05 -7.19 -11.97
C ARG A 127 -12.19 -8.45 -12.08
N LYS A 128 -10.89 -8.39 -11.79
CA LYS A 128 -9.97 -9.54 -11.90
C LYS A 128 -10.25 -10.70 -10.91
N LEU A 129 -11.22 -10.56 -10.00
CA LEU A 129 -11.49 -11.48 -8.91
C LEU A 129 -12.83 -12.24 -9.05
N TRP A 130 -13.48 -12.15 -10.22
CA TRP A 130 -14.73 -12.85 -10.56
C TRP A 130 -14.54 -13.74 -11.79
#